data_AF-A0A2M8NM99-F1
#
_entry.id   AF-A0A2M8NM99-F1
#
_cell.length_a   1.000
_cell.length_b   1.000
_cell.length_c   1.000
_cell.angle_alpha   90.00
_cell.angle_beta   90.00
_cell.angle_gamma   90.00
#
_symmetry.space_group_name_H-M   'P 1'
#
loop_
_entity.id
_entity.type
_entity.pdbx_description
1 polymer ?
#
loop_
_entity_poly.entity_id
_entity_poly.type
_entity_poly.pdbx_seq_one_letter_code
_entity_poly.pdbx_strand_id
1 'polypeptide(L)'
;MDDLIKGLNPKQREAVTAGDGPVLVVAGPGSGKTRVLTHRIAYLTLDRGITPRQIMAVTFTNKAAAEMRERVERLRGGHLDGLSIGTFHAICARLLRMEADFTPYTREFLIYDTDDQQSLMKQILQEVNLNERQFSPGRVLGAISALKNELIAPDDYQPHDYFGEIVARVYPVYQKALRDNNALDFDDLLMQTVLLLREHQGVRERYQARYVHVLIDEFQDTNTAQYELVRLIGAPQNNIFVVGDEDQGIYAFRGADYRNVLQFRKDYPQAQVVVLEQNYRSTQLILDAARAVIDKNQHRTPKALFTDRAGGALVTIYQAYNDVEEGDFVAGQIARMRQREGLKWSDFAVMYRTNAQSQPMEAAFVRAGIPYRLIGGVGFYKRREVRDLMAYLRLIHNPNDSVSFNRVVNVPGRGIGTKSLEQFNAWLNRDRLTLAEGLDAVANGTAAFTLSGKAGKGLQDFAVLLRDVRALAEAGNDLT
;
A
#
# COMPACT_ATOMS: atom_id res chain seq x y z
N MET A 1 4.08 -5.06 -35.37
CA MET A 1 3.60 -3.67 -35.27
C MET A 1 2.07 -3.56 -35.37
N ASP A 2 1.44 -3.93 -36.50
CA ASP A 2 0.02 -3.64 -36.76
C ASP A 2 -0.96 -4.22 -35.73
N ASP A 3 -0.78 -5.47 -35.28
CA ASP A 3 -1.72 -6.11 -34.36
C ASP A 3 -1.71 -5.51 -32.94
N LEU A 4 -0.57 -4.96 -32.47
CA LEU A 4 -0.47 -4.35 -31.13
C LEU A 4 -1.16 -2.99 -31.05
N ILE A 5 -1.22 -2.26 -32.15
CA ILE A 5 -1.87 -0.94 -32.24
C ILE A 5 -3.27 -1.03 -32.85
N LYS A 6 -3.68 -2.23 -33.30
CA LYS A 6 -5.02 -2.52 -33.82
C LYS A 6 -6.06 -2.34 -32.72
N GLY A 7 -7.08 -1.53 -33.02
CA GLY A 7 -8.17 -1.23 -32.08
C GLY A 7 -7.84 -0.21 -30.99
N LEU A 8 -6.67 0.44 -31.03
CA LEU A 8 -6.40 1.68 -30.29
C LEU A 8 -6.89 2.87 -31.11
N ASN A 9 -7.51 3.85 -30.45
CA ASN A 9 -7.81 5.13 -31.11
C ASN A 9 -6.51 5.93 -31.40
N PRO A 10 -6.56 7.01 -32.19
CA PRO A 10 -5.37 7.78 -32.55
C PRO A 10 -4.56 8.28 -31.34
N LYS A 11 -5.22 8.74 -30.27
CA LYS A 11 -4.55 9.25 -29.06
C LYS A 11 -3.93 8.16 -28.20
N GLN A 12 -4.59 7.01 -28.07
CA GLN A 12 -4.03 5.84 -27.42
C GLN A 12 -2.82 5.31 -28.20
N ARG A 13 -2.89 5.29 -29.54
CA ARG A 13 -1.75 4.92 -30.39
C ARG A 13 -0.59 5.88 -30.20
N GLU A 14 -0.84 7.18 -30.24
CA GLU A 14 0.15 8.24 -29.98
C GLU A 14 0.87 8.02 -28.64
N ALA A 15 0.13 7.74 -27.56
CA ALA A 15 0.72 7.45 -26.26
C ALA A 15 1.54 6.14 -26.26
N VAL A 16 1.01 5.05 -26.84
CA VAL A 16 1.68 3.74 -26.86
C VAL A 16 2.97 3.78 -27.68
N THR A 17 3.00 4.52 -28.78
CA THR A 17 4.16 4.61 -29.69
C THR A 17 5.03 5.83 -29.43
N ALA A 18 4.81 6.56 -28.32
CA ALA A 18 5.63 7.70 -27.95
C ALA A 18 7.13 7.32 -27.92
N GLY A 19 8.00 8.28 -28.23
CA GLY A 19 9.45 8.05 -28.27
C GLY A 19 10.06 7.78 -26.90
N ASP A 20 11.38 7.86 -26.85
CA ASP A 20 12.12 7.92 -25.60
C ASP A 20 11.93 9.32 -24.95
N GLY A 21 12.17 9.41 -23.65
CA GLY A 21 11.92 10.60 -22.84
C GLY A 21 10.60 10.59 -22.05
N PRO A 22 10.30 11.68 -21.34
CA PRO A 22 9.18 11.73 -20.42
C PRO A 22 7.85 11.89 -21.17
N VAL A 23 6.85 11.12 -20.76
CA VAL A 23 5.50 11.14 -21.34
C VAL A 23 4.47 11.23 -20.22
N LEU A 24 3.59 12.22 -20.32
CA LEU A 24 2.44 12.39 -19.45
C LEU A 24 1.15 12.10 -20.22
N VAL A 25 0.48 11.01 -19.85
CA VAL A 25 -0.83 10.68 -20.38
C VAL A 25 -1.90 11.17 -19.39
N VAL A 26 -2.59 12.23 -19.77
CA VAL A 26 -3.74 12.76 -19.02
C VAL A 26 -4.99 12.04 -19.51
N ALA A 27 -5.57 11.19 -18.69
CA ALA A 27 -6.55 10.22 -19.16
C ALA A 27 -7.82 10.26 -18.32
N GLY A 28 -8.95 10.67 -18.91
CA GLY A 28 -10.24 10.71 -18.22
C GLY A 28 -10.69 9.32 -17.72
N PRO A 29 -11.69 9.26 -16.82
CA PRO A 29 -12.26 7.99 -16.38
C PRO A 29 -12.75 7.19 -17.58
N GLY A 30 -12.49 5.88 -17.60
CA GLY A 30 -12.94 4.98 -18.67
C GLY A 30 -12.28 5.20 -20.05
N SER A 31 -11.23 6.01 -20.16
CA SER A 31 -10.51 6.29 -21.42
C SER A 31 -9.51 5.21 -21.85
N GLY A 32 -9.31 4.19 -21.01
CA GLY A 32 -8.39 3.09 -21.29
C GLY A 32 -6.96 3.28 -20.77
N LYS A 33 -6.76 4.02 -19.65
CA LYS A 33 -5.47 4.16 -18.93
C LYS A 33 -4.64 2.87 -18.89
N THR A 34 -5.20 1.83 -18.26
CA THR A 34 -4.54 0.52 -18.11
C THR A 34 -4.29 -0.14 -19.47
N ARG A 35 -5.17 0.05 -20.46
CA ARG A 35 -4.96 -0.46 -21.82
C ARG A 35 -3.73 0.18 -22.44
N VAL A 36 -3.61 1.51 -22.38
CA VAL A 36 -2.43 2.24 -22.87
C VAL A 36 -1.15 1.76 -22.19
N LEU A 37 -1.13 1.62 -20.87
CA LEU A 37 0.04 1.09 -20.14
C LEU A 37 0.42 -0.32 -20.59
N THR A 38 -0.54 -1.25 -20.64
CA THR A 38 -0.27 -2.64 -21.04
C THR A 38 0.22 -2.75 -22.48
N HIS A 39 -0.38 -2.00 -23.40
CA HIS A 39 0.07 -1.93 -24.80
C HIS A 39 1.42 -1.24 -24.94
N ARG A 40 1.74 -0.23 -24.10
CA ARG A 40 3.06 0.41 -24.07
C ARG A 40 4.15 -0.59 -23.67
N ILE A 41 3.93 -1.39 -22.62
CA ILE A 41 4.88 -2.44 -22.21
C ILE A 41 5.05 -3.46 -23.35
N ALA A 42 3.95 -3.92 -23.95
CA ALA A 42 4.01 -4.85 -25.07
C ALA A 42 4.76 -4.24 -26.28
N TYR A 43 4.51 -2.97 -26.61
CA TYR A 43 5.20 -2.25 -27.67
C TYR A 43 6.71 -2.12 -27.41
N LEU A 44 7.09 -1.71 -26.20
CA LEU A 44 8.50 -1.60 -25.80
C LEU A 44 9.22 -2.94 -25.95
N THR A 45 8.59 -4.04 -25.54
CA THR A 45 9.23 -5.36 -25.57
C THR A 45 9.25 -6.00 -26.96
N LEU A 46 8.16 -5.94 -27.71
CA LEU A 46 8.01 -6.65 -28.99
C LEU A 46 8.53 -5.85 -30.19
N ASP A 47 8.33 -4.54 -30.20
CA ASP A 47 8.63 -3.68 -31.35
C ASP A 47 9.98 -2.96 -31.16
N ARG A 48 10.20 -2.42 -29.94
CA ARG A 48 11.45 -1.70 -29.60
C ARG A 48 12.57 -2.61 -29.09
N GLY A 49 12.29 -3.91 -28.88
CA GLY A 49 13.29 -4.88 -28.43
C GLY A 49 13.81 -4.65 -27.00
N ILE A 50 13.09 -3.88 -26.17
CA ILE A 50 13.48 -3.63 -24.78
C ILE A 50 13.27 -4.90 -23.97
N THR A 51 14.32 -5.33 -23.23
CA THR A 51 14.22 -6.54 -22.42
C THR A 51 13.25 -6.31 -21.25
N PRO A 52 12.36 -7.25 -20.88
CA PRO A 52 11.41 -7.05 -19.78
C PRO A 52 12.06 -6.66 -18.44
N ARG A 53 13.27 -7.15 -18.17
CA ARG A 53 14.09 -6.77 -16.99
C ARG A 53 14.44 -5.29 -16.92
N GLN A 54 14.36 -4.59 -18.04
CA GLN A 54 14.66 -3.16 -18.16
C GLN A 54 13.45 -2.26 -17.95
N ILE A 55 12.29 -2.84 -17.64
CA ILE A 55 11.04 -2.11 -17.48
C ILE A 55 10.57 -2.27 -16.03
N MET A 56 10.28 -1.13 -15.39
CA MET A 56 9.57 -1.06 -14.12
C MET A 56 8.17 -0.51 -14.37
N ALA A 57 7.13 -1.20 -13.93
CA ALA A 57 5.75 -0.74 -14.00
C ALA A 57 5.12 -0.74 -12.60
N VAL A 58 4.65 0.43 -12.18
CA VAL A 58 4.14 0.67 -10.83
C VAL A 58 2.66 1.00 -10.88
N THR A 59 1.89 0.46 -9.94
CA THR A 59 0.47 0.79 -9.74
C THR A 59 0.14 0.90 -8.25
N PHE A 60 -1.08 1.35 -7.92
CA PHE A 60 -1.47 1.58 -6.53
C PHE A 60 -1.96 0.32 -5.79
N THR A 61 -2.44 -0.71 -6.52
CA THR A 61 -3.01 -1.91 -5.89
C THR A 61 -2.40 -3.21 -6.42
N ASN A 62 -2.31 -4.22 -5.56
CA ASN A 62 -1.84 -5.56 -5.95
C ASN A 62 -2.73 -6.20 -7.02
N LYS A 63 -4.05 -5.93 -6.97
CA LYS A 63 -5.01 -6.39 -7.98
C LYS A 63 -4.71 -5.77 -9.34
N ALA A 64 -4.51 -4.45 -9.40
CA ALA A 64 -4.14 -3.78 -10.65
C ALA A 64 -2.80 -4.29 -11.20
N ALA A 65 -1.83 -4.60 -10.33
CA ALA A 65 -0.54 -5.15 -10.75
C ALA A 65 -0.69 -6.54 -11.38
N ALA A 66 -1.52 -7.40 -10.78
CA ALA A 66 -1.82 -8.73 -11.30
C ALA A 66 -2.58 -8.66 -12.64
N GLU A 67 -3.62 -7.83 -12.73
CA GLU A 67 -4.38 -7.62 -13.97
C GLU A 67 -3.51 -7.04 -15.08
N MET A 68 -2.63 -6.09 -14.76
CA MET A 68 -1.68 -5.53 -15.72
C MET A 68 -0.73 -6.61 -16.24
N ARG A 69 -0.15 -7.43 -15.36
CA ARG A 69 0.72 -8.55 -15.75
C ARG A 69 0.01 -9.51 -16.70
N GLU A 70 -1.17 -10.00 -16.33
CA GLU A 70 -1.95 -10.94 -17.14
C GLU A 70 -2.25 -10.36 -18.54
N ARG A 71 -2.60 -9.08 -18.62
CA ARG A 71 -2.88 -8.40 -19.90
C ARG A 71 -1.64 -8.30 -20.78
N VAL A 72 -0.48 -7.94 -20.22
CA VAL A 72 0.75 -7.86 -21.02
C VAL A 72 1.20 -9.24 -21.49
N GLU A 73 1.13 -10.26 -20.64
CA GLU A 73 1.48 -11.65 -21.01
C GLU A 73 0.58 -12.18 -22.14
N ARG A 74 -0.72 -11.87 -22.09
CA ARG A 74 -1.67 -12.21 -23.16
C ARG A 74 -1.36 -11.49 -24.48
N LEU A 75 -1.03 -10.20 -24.43
CA LEU A 75 -0.64 -9.43 -25.63
C LEU A 75 0.65 -9.97 -26.25
N ARG A 76 1.57 -10.49 -25.43
CA ARG A 76 2.85 -11.02 -25.89
C ARG A 76 2.82 -12.50 -26.30
N GLY A 77 1.85 -13.26 -25.80
CA GLY A 77 1.79 -14.71 -25.98
C GLY A 77 2.82 -15.48 -25.14
N GLY A 78 3.24 -14.96 -23.97
CA GLY A 78 4.19 -15.65 -23.09
C GLY A 78 4.58 -14.89 -21.82
N HIS A 79 5.26 -15.57 -20.89
CA HIS A 79 5.62 -15.06 -19.56
C HIS A 79 6.69 -13.96 -19.57
N LEU A 80 6.52 -12.93 -18.74
CA LEU A 80 7.43 -11.78 -18.64
C LEU A 80 8.50 -11.97 -17.57
N ASP A 81 9.42 -12.90 -17.82
CA ASP A 81 10.50 -13.18 -16.88
C ASP A 81 11.36 -11.93 -16.63
N GLY A 82 11.39 -11.52 -15.36
CA GLY A 82 12.17 -10.39 -14.89
C GLY A 82 11.51 -9.02 -15.04
N LEU A 83 10.30 -8.91 -15.60
CA LEU A 83 9.55 -7.65 -15.60
C LEU A 83 9.12 -7.26 -14.17
N SER A 84 9.46 -6.05 -13.77
CA SER A 84 9.11 -5.54 -12.44
C SER A 84 7.76 -4.84 -12.48
N ILE A 85 6.66 -5.62 -12.39
CA ILE A 85 5.31 -5.10 -12.14
C ILE A 85 4.94 -5.29 -10.67
N GLY A 86 4.54 -4.21 -9.99
CA GLY A 86 4.07 -4.27 -8.60
C GLY A 86 3.52 -2.93 -8.11
N THR A 87 3.23 -2.87 -6.81
CA THR A 87 3.00 -1.60 -6.13
C THR A 87 4.32 -0.95 -5.73
N PHE A 88 4.29 0.36 -5.45
CA PHE A 88 5.44 1.09 -4.90
C PHE A 88 6.06 0.33 -3.72
N HIS A 89 5.23 0.00 -2.72
CA HIS A 89 5.63 -0.73 -1.53
C HIS A 89 6.24 -2.11 -1.84
N ALA A 90 5.65 -2.89 -2.76
CA ALA A 90 6.17 -4.20 -3.11
C ALA A 90 7.54 -4.13 -3.82
N ILE A 91 7.76 -3.10 -4.64
CA ILE A 91 9.03 -2.86 -5.30
C ILE A 91 10.08 -2.40 -4.27
N CYS A 92 9.75 -1.40 -3.45
CA CYS A 92 10.60 -0.91 -2.37
C CYS A 92 11.02 -2.02 -1.40
N ALA A 93 10.07 -2.82 -0.92
CA ALA A 93 10.38 -3.94 -0.03
C ALA A 93 11.36 -4.92 -0.68
N ARG A 94 11.20 -5.22 -1.98
CA ARG A 94 12.14 -6.09 -2.71
C ARG A 94 13.52 -5.46 -2.83
N LEU A 95 13.59 -4.17 -3.16
CA LEU A 95 14.86 -3.43 -3.25
C LEU A 95 15.59 -3.42 -1.90
N LEU A 96 14.91 -3.04 -0.82
CA LEU A 96 15.48 -3.02 0.53
C LEU A 96 15.97 -4.40 0.97
N ARG A 97 15.25 -5.49 0.65
CA ARG A 97 15.72 -6.86 0.93
C ARG A 97 16.94 -7.26 0.09
N MET A 98 17.03 -6.80 -1.16
CA MET A 98 18.18 -7.08 -2.02
C MET A 98 19.41 -6.30 -1.58
N GLU A 99 19.23 -5.09 -1.08
CA GLU A 99 20.27 -4.13 -0.72
C GLU A 99 20.46 -3.96 0.78
N ALA A 100 20.03 -4.94 1.58
CA ALA A 100 19.99 -4.80 3.04
C ALA A 100 21.36 -4.45 3.64
N ASP A 101 22.45 -4.90 3.02
CA ASP A 101 23.84 -4.60 3.40
C ASP A 101 24.16 -3.09 3.40
N PHE A 102 23.39 -2.29 2.65
CA PHE A 102 23.48 -0.83 2.59
C PHE A 102 22.42 -0.13 3.46
N THR A 103 21.69 -0.89 4.26
CA THR A 103 20.63 -0.37 5.11
C THR A 103 20.89 -0.74 6.57
N PRO A 104 20.27 -0.05 7.52
CA PRO A 104 20.36 -0.43 8.92
C PRO A 104 19.52 -1.66 9.29
N TYR A 105 18.86 -2.31 8.33
CA TYR A 105 17.96 -3.44 8.50
C TYR A 105 18.54 -4.70 7.86
N THR A 106 18.16 -5.88 8.36
CA THR A 106 18.52 -7.14 7.71
C THR A 106 17.52 -7.50 6.62
N ARG A 107 17.83 -8.50 5.79
CA ARG A 107 16.97 -8.93 4.66
C ARG A 107 15.64 -9.53 5.14
N GLU A 108 15.57 -9.90 6.41
CA GLU A 108 14.47 -10.57 7.10
C GLU A 108 13.53 -9.58 7.81
N PHE A 109 13.66 -8.27 7.54
CA PHE A 109 12.84 -7.28 8.23
C PHE A 109 11.34 -7.57 8.14
N LEU A 110 10.63 -7.21 9.20
CA LEU A 110 9.17 -7.31 9.27
C LEU A 110 8.50 -6.06 8.70
N ILE A 111 7.29 -6.24 8.17
CA ILE A 111 6.45 -5.12 7.74
C ILE A 111 5.33 -4.96 8.77
N TYR A 112 5.33 -3.85 9.49
CA TYR A 112 4.35 -3.56 10.54
C TYR A 112 3.06 -2.98 9.96
N ASP A 113 1.94 -3.64 10.24
CA ASP A 113 0.62 -3.13 9.90
C ASP A 113 0.18 -2.01 10.87
N THR A 114 -0.98 -1.40 10.61
CA THR A 114 -1.47 -0.31 11.47
C THR A 114 -1.62 -0.72 12.93
N ASP A 115 -2.05 -1.95 13.22
CA ASP A 115 -2.26 -2.39 14.60
C ASP A 115 -0.95 -2.75 15.29
N ASP A 116 0.03 -3.27 14.54
CA ASP A 116 1.41 -3.44 15.01
C ASP A 116 2.01 -2.07 15.40
N GLN A 117 1.87 -1.06 14.53
CA GLN A 117 2.34 0.31 14.79
C GLN A 117 1.65 0.94 16.00
N GLN A 118 0.33 0.77 16.16
CA GLN A 118 -0.42 1.30 17.31
C GLN A 118 0.05 0.65 18.62
N SER A 119 0.33 -0.65 18.59
CA SER A 119 0.83 -1.39 19.75
C SER A 119 2.22 -0.88 20.16
N LEU A 120 3.12 -0.70 19.19
CA LEU A 120 4.45 -0.15 19.43
C LEU A 120 4.38 1.30 19.95
N MET A 121 3.59 2.16 19.30
CA MET A 121 3.44 3.56 19.69
C MET A 121 2.87 3.69 21.11
N LYS A 122 1.95 2.81 21.50
CA LYS A 122 1.43 2.78 22.87
C LYS A 122 2.54 2.51 23.89
N GLN A 123 3.43 1.55 23.62
CA GLN A 123 4.57 1.26 24.50
C GLN A 123 5.50 2.46 24.61
N ILE A 124 5.81 3.11 23.48
CA ILE A 124 6.68 4.29 23.45
C ILE A 124 6.07 5.44 24.26
N LEU A 125 4.78 5.74 24.10
CA LEU A 125 4.10 6.80 24.85
C LEU A 125 4.17 6.57 26.36
N GLN A 126 4.04 5.32 26.81
CA GLN A 126 4.20 4.96 28.21
C GLN A 126 5.64 5.18 28.69
N GLU A 127 6.63 4.74 27.92
CA GLU A 127 8.06 4.90 28.23
C GLU A 127 8.47 6.37 28.37
N VAL A 128 7.97 7.24 27.49
CA VAL A 128 8.27 8.68 27.54
C VAL A 128 7.41 9.46 28.55
N ASN A 129 6.59 8.76 29.35
CA ASN A 129 5.67 9.31 30.35
C ASN A 129 4.63 10.28 29.76
N LEU A 130 4.08 9.96 28.59
CA LEU A 130 3.02 10.73 27.95
C LEU A 130 1.65 10.07 28.15
N ASN A 131 0.62 10.90 28.32
CA ASN A 131 -0.74 10.41 28.55
C ASN A 131 -1.41 10.00 27.22
N GLU A 132 -1.70 8.70 27.06
CA GLU A 132 -2.36 8.13 25.88
C GLU A 132 -3.74 8.73 25.57
N ARG A 133 -4.47 9.23 26.60
CA ARG A 133 -5.79 9.86 26.38
C ARG A 133 -5.66 11.25 25.77
N GLN A 134 -4.59 11.96 26.08
CA GLN A 134 -4.30 13.28 25.51
C GLN A 134 -3.65 13.14 24.13
N PHE A 135 -2.76 12.16 23.96
CA PHE A 135 -2.04 11.88 22.73
C PHE A 135 -2.33 10.45 22.28
N SER A 136 -3.47 10.26 21.61
CA SER A 136 -3.82 8.93 21.11
C SER A 136 -2.74 8.41 20.13
N PRO A 137 -2.30 7.14 20.23
CA PRO A 137 -1.26 6.58 19.37
C PRO A 137 -1.52 6.81 17.87
N GLY A 138 -2.77 6.63 17.42
CA GLY A 138 -3.13 6.84 16.02
C GLY A 138 -3.00 8.28 15.52
N ARG A 139 -3.21 9.28 16.38
CA ARG A 139 -2.99 10.69 16.00
C ARG A 139 -1.50 10.98 15.81
N VAL A 140 -0.65 10.45 16.69
CA VAL A 140 0.81 10.62 16.60
C VAL A 140 1.36 9.90 15.37
N LEU A 141 0.93 8.65 15.14
CA LEU A 141 1.28 7.88 13.93
C LEU A 141 0.81 8.56 12.66
N GLY A 142 -0.38 9.17 12.64
CA GLY A 142 -0.86 9.95 11.49
C GLY A 142 0.05 11.13 11.16
N ALA A 143 0.57 11.83 12.18
CA ALA A 143 1.54 12.91 11.98
C ALA A 143 2.88 12.39 11.46
N ILE A 144 3.41 11.31 12.06
CA ILE A 144 4.64 10.65 11.60
C ILE A 144 4.51 10.16 10.15
N SER A 145 3.38 9.55 9.79
CA SER A 145 3.09 9.11 8.43
C SER A 145 3.11 10.27 7.44
N ALA A 146 2.52 11.41 7.79
CA ALA A 146 2.59 12.61 6.96
C ALA A 146 4.04 13.10 6.76
N LEU A 147 4.86 13.11 7.82
CA LEU A 147 6.28 13.48 7.73
C LEU A 147 7.07 12.53 6.83
N LYS A 148 6.91 11.21 6.99
CA LYS A 148 7.58 10.20 6.15
C LYS A 148 7.19 10.33 4.67
N ASN A 149 5.91 10.60 4.40
CA ASN A 149 5.42 10.78 3.03
C ASN A 149 6.00 12.03 2.34
N GLU A 150 6.39 13.03 3.12
CA GLU A 150 7.16 14.22 2.68
C GLU A 150 8.67 14.06 2.78
N LEU A 151 9.18 12.85 3.08
CA LEU A 151 10.60 12.53 3.27
C LEU A 151 11.28 13.35 4.39
N ILE A 152 10.54 13.77 5.42
CA ILE A 152 11.08 14.49 6.57
C ILE A 152 11.55 13.47 7.61
N ALA A 153 12.86 13.40 7.83
CA ALA A 153 13.44 12.52 8.85
C ALA A 153 13.24 13.09 10.27
N PRO A 154 13.40 12.25 11.32
CA PRO A 154 13.23 12.72 12.69
C PRO A 154 14.11 13.93 13.04
N ASP A 155 15.35 13.97 12.54
CA ASP A 155 16.30 15.05 12.81
C ASP A 155 16.01 16.33 12.01
N ASP A 156 15.27 16.21 10.90
CA ASP A 156 14.88 17.35 10.04
C ASP A 156 13.55 17.99 10.48
N TYR A 157 12.80 17.33 11.36
CA TYR A 157 11.48 17.78 11.75
C TYR A 157 11.54 18.97 12.72
N GLN A 158 10.95 20.09 12.31
CA GLN A 158 10.86 21.31 13.11
C GLN A 158 9.41 21.48 13.60
N PRO A 159 9.15 21.42 14.92
CA PRO A 159 7.80 21.58 15.45
C PRO A 159 7.34 23.05 15.40
N HIS A 160 6.03 23.25 15.21
CA HIS A 160 5.42 24.59 15.16
C HIS A 160 4.35 24.82 16.22
N ASP A 161 3.94 23.77 16.93
CA ASP A 161 2.95 23.80 17.98
C ASP A 161 3.27 22.75 19.05
N TYR A 162 2.55 22.80 20.17
CA TYR A 162 2.75 21.88 21.29
C TYR A 162 2.57 20.40 20.89
N PHE A 163 1.63 20.10 19.98
CA PHE A 163 1.47 18.74 19.48
C PHE A 163 2.68 18.30 18.64
N GLY A 164 3.22 19.21 17.81
CA GLY A 164 4.46 19.00 17.06
C GLY A 164 5.66 18.74 17.97
N GLU A 165 5.80 19.43 19.10
CA GLU A 165 6.88 19.15 20.07
C GLU A 165 6.81 17.70 20.59
N ILE A 166 5.59 17.20 20.83
CA ILE A 166 5.38 15.80 21.20
C ILE A 166 5.77 14.86 20.07
N VAL A 167 5.38 15.16 18.83
CA VAL A 167 5.78 14.37 17.65
C VAL A 167 7.30 14.36 17.50
N ALA A 168 7.98 15.50 17.66
CA ALA A 168 9.44 15.62 17.58
C ALA A 168 10.15 14.79 18.65
N ARG A 169 9.57 14.68 19.85
CA ARG A 169 10.11 13.83 20.92
C ARG A 169 9.90 12.34 20.66
N VAL A 170 8.74 11.96 20.11
CA VAL A 170 8.33 10.55 19.96
C VAL A 170 8.86 9.93 18.67
N TYR A 171 8.96 10.69 17.58
CA TYR A 171 9.33 10.17 16.27
C TYR A 171 10.73 9.50 16.23
N PRO A 172 11.80 10.07 16.81
CA PRO A 172 13.10 9.39 16.87
C PRO A 172 13.04 8.07 17.65
N VAL A 173 12.31 8.05 18.77
CA VAL A 173 12.14 6.84 19.59
C VAL A 173 11.38 5.76 18.83
N TYR A 174 10.34 6.14 18.08
CA TYR A 174 9.59 5.24 17.22
C TYR A 174 10.46 4.63 16.10
N GLN A 175 11.25 5.43 15.39
CA GLN A 175 12.15 4.91 14.37
C GLN A 175 13.23 4.00 14.96
N LYS A 176 13.78 4.36 16.13
CA LYS A 176 14.73 3.50 16.83
C LYS A 176 14.09 2.16 17.20
N ALA A 177 12.88 2.18 17.76
CA ALA A 177 12.17 0.97 18.15
C ALA A 177 11.88 0.07 16.94
N LEU A 178 11.45 0.62 15.79
CA LEU A 178 11.31 -0.14 14.55
C LEU A 178 12.63 -0.80 14.12
N ARG A 179 13.73 -0.06 14.15
CA ARG A 179 15.07 -0.58 13.83
C ARG A 179 15.52 -1.69 14.79
N ASP A 180 15.33 -1.52 16.08
CA ASP A 180 15.69 -2.52 17.10
C ASP A 180 14.88 -3.83 16.90
N ASN A 181 13.64 -3.71 16.42
CA ASN A 181 12.79 -4.84 16.06
C ASN A 181 13.08 -5.40 14.66
N ASN A 182 14.06 -4.84 13.93
CA ASN A 182 14.29 -5.12 12.51
C ASN A 182 12.98 -5.06 11.69
N ALA A 183 12.25 -3.96 11.84
CA ALA A 183 10.93 -3.75 11.24
C ALA A 183 10.88 -2.43 10.50
N LEU A 184 10.02 -2.39 9.47
CA LEU A 184 9.67 -1.21 8.68
C LEU A 184 8.16 -1.08 8.68
N ASP A 185 7.63 0.13 8.82
CA ASP A 185 6.23 0.37 8.48
C ASP A 185 6.06 0.64 6.97
N PHE A 186 4.82 0.81 6.52
CA PHE A 186 4.52 1.01 5.11
C PHE A 186 5.19 2.27 4.54
N ASP A 187 5.22 3.37 5.30
CA ASP A 187 5.83 4.61 4.84
C ASP A 187 7.36 4.51 4.81
N ASP A 188 7.96 3.76 5.76
CA ASP A 188 9.39 3.48 5.74
C ASP A 188 9.85 2.73 4.49
N LEU A 189 9.03 1.83 3.94
CA LEU A 189 9.40 1.14 2.69
C LEU A 189 9.73 2.17 1.60
N LEU A 190 8.94 3.24 1.50
CA LEU A 190 9.16 4.31 0.53
C LEU A 190 10.35 5.17 0.94
N MET A 191 10.30 5.73 2.15
CA MET A 191 11.30 6.68 2.63
C MET A 191 12.71 6.07 2.67
N GLN A 192 12.88 4.88 3.23
CA GLN A 192 14.17 4.21 3.32
C GLN A 192 14.72 3.82 1.95
N THR A 193 13.86 3.47 0.98
CA THR A 193 14.32 3.22 -0.40
C THR A 193 14.85 4.50 -1.04
N VAL A 194 14.17 5.63 -0.83
CA VAL A 194 14.63 6.94 -1.33
C VAL A 194 15.96 7.34 -0.69
N LEU A 195 16.10 7.19 0.64
CA LEU A 195 17.34 7.47 1.35
C LEU A 195 18.48 6.59 0.85
N LEU A 196 18.27 5.27 0.73
CA LEU A 196 19.23 4.33 0.15
C LEU A 196 19.74 4.80 -1.21
N LEU A 197 18.84 5.20 -2.11
CA LEU A 197 19.22 5.66 -3.45
C LEU A 197 19.89 7.04 -3.44
N ARG A 198 19.60 7.91 -2.47
CA ARG A 198 20.28 9.21 -2.32
C ARG A 198 21.71 9.03 -1.82
N GLU A 199 21.87 8.22 -0.79
CA GLU A 199 23.13 8.04 -0.03
C GLU A 199 24.11 7.09 -0.73
N HIS A 200 23.61 6.06 -1.44
CA HIS A 200 24.45 5.05 -2.08
C HIS A 200 24.41 5.15 -3.61
N GLN A 201 25.29 5.98 -4.17
CA GLN A 201 25.37 6.23 -5.62
C GLN A 201 25.52 4.93 -6.45
N GLY A 202 26.38 4.01 -6.05
CA GLY A 202 26.57 2.75 -6.80
C GLY A 202 25.33 1.85 -6.81
N VAL A 203 24.53 1.87 -5.75
CA VAL A 203 23.23 1.18 -5.70
C VAL A 203 22.27 1.87 -6.67
N ARG A 204 22.17 3.20 -6.61
CA ARG A 204 21.32 4.00 -7.50
C ARG A 204 21.64 3.74 -8.98
N GLU A 205 22.89 3.86 -9.38
CA GLU A 205 23.32 3.70 -10.78
C GLU A 205 23.00 2.31 -11.33
N ARG A 206 23.13 1.26 -10.52
CA ARG A 206 22.75 -0.11 -10.94
C ARG A 206 21.25 -0.22 -11.21
N TYR A 207 20.40 0.42 -10.42
CA TYR A 207 18.95 0.42 -10.65
C TYR A 207 18.53 1.34 -11.80
N GLN A 208 19.21 2.47 -11.99
CA GLN A 208 19.03 3.35 -13.16
C GLN A 208 19.43 2.64 -14.47
N ALA A 209 20.55 1.93 -14.47
CA ALA A 209 21.00 1.14 -15.62
C ALA A 209 20.08 -0.06 -15.88
N ARG A 210 19.54 -0.66 -14.81
CA ARG A 210 18.54 -1.73 -14.93
C ARG A 210 17.25 -1.19 -15.52
N TYR A 211 16.59 -0.23 -14.88
CA TYR A 211 15.24 0.22 -15.25
C TYR A 211 15.29 1.36 -16.27
N VAL A 212 15.60 1.01 -17.53
CA VAL A 212 15.63 1.96 -18.65
C VAL A 212 14.29 2.61 -18.92
N HIS A 213 13.16 1.95 -18.65
CA HIS A 213 11.81 2.55 -18.72
C HIS A 213 11.06 2.39 -17.41
N VAL A 214 10.48 3.50 -16.93
CA VAL A 214 9.67 3.54 -15.72
C VAL A 214 8.24 3.97 -16.06
N LEU A 215 7.27 3.10 -15.82
CA LEU A 215 5.87 3.34 -16.11
C LEU A 215 5.08 3.41 -14.80
N ILE A 216 4.21 4.41 -14.65
CA ILE A 216 3.41 4.63 -13.44
C ILE A 216 1.94 4.79 -13.82
N ASP A 217 1.09 3.99 -13.19
CA ASP A 217 -0.36 4.11 -13.22
C ASP A 217 -0.87 4.93 -12.02
N GLU A 218 -2.04 5.55 -12.18
CA GLU A 218 -2.70 6.40 -11.18
C GLU A 218 -1.76 7.46 -10.56
N PHE A 219 -1.01 8.16 -11.41
CA PHE A 219 0.02 9.10 -10.99
C PHE A 219 -0.49 10.26 -10.12
N GLN A 220 -1.78 10.62 -10.23
CA GLN A 220 -2.41 11.62 -9.37
C GLN A 220 -2.46 11.24 -7.88
N ASP A 221 -2.36 9.95 -7.58
CA ASP A 221 -2.44 9.41 -6.21
C ASP A 221 -1.07 9.25 -5.56
N THR A 222 -0.01 9.75 -6.22
CA THR A 222 1.35 9.68 -5.68
C THR A 222 1.61 10.73 -4.61
N ASN A 223 2.43 10.39 -3.62
CA ASN A 223 2.98 11.33 -2.65
C ASN A 223 4.41 11.78 -3.01
N THR A 224 4.99 12.69 -2.24
CA THR A 224 6.35 13.23 -2.45
C THR A 224 7.41 12.12 -2.46
N ALA A 225 7.36 11.17 -1.52
CA ALA A 225 8.30 10.05 -1.46
C ALA A 225 8.26 9.16 -2.71
N GLN A 226 7.06 8.84 -3.21
CA GLN A 226 6.87 8.06 -4.43
C GLN A 226 7.34 8.81 -5.68
N TYR A 227 7.05 10.11 -5.75
CA TYR A 227 7.53 10.96 -6.85
C TYR A 227 9.06 11.00 -6.90
N GLU A 228 9.70 11.23 -5.75
CA GLU A 228 11.16 11.26 -5.66
C GLU A 228 11.79 9.92 -6.01
N LEU A 229 11.20 8.80 -5.59
CA LEU A 229 11.66 7.46 -5.97
C LEU A 229 11.66 7.29 -7.50
N VAL A 230 10.58 7.70 -8.17
CA VAL A 230 10.47 7.65 -9.63
C VAL A 230 11.54 8.52 -10.28
N ARG A 231 11.76 9.73 -9.76
CA ARG A 231 12.78 10.65 -10.28
C ARG A 231 14.20 10.08 -10.15
N LEU A 232 14.53 9.48 -9.00
CA LEU A 232 15.84 8.87 -8.75
C LEU A 232 16.07 7.65 -9.64
N ILE A 233 15.09 6.78 -9.81
CA ILE A 233 15.23 5.58 -10.65
C ILE A 233 15.20 5.91 -12.15
N GLY A 234 14.38 6.88 -12.56
CA GLY A 234 14.20 7.22 -13.97
C GLY A 234 15.33 8.04 -14.57
N ALA A 235 16.13 8.73 -13.75
CA ALA A 235 17.33 9.42 -14.21
C ALA A 235 18.47 8.43 -14.55
N PRO A 236 19.43 8.78 -15.43
CA PRO A 236 19.47 9.97 -16.27
C PRO A 236 18.65 9.86 -17.57
N GLN A 237 18.13 8.68 -17.92
CA GLN A 237 17.46 8.45 -19.21
C GLN A 237 16.14 9.21 -19.33
N ASN A 238 15.46 9.44 -18.21
CA ASN A 238 14.17 10.14 -18.12
C ASN A 238 13.07 9.54 -19.01
N ASN A 239 13.15 8.23 -19.29
CA ASN A 239 12.12 7.46 -19.98
C ASN A 239 10.95 7.13 -19.03
N ILE A 240 10.33 8.17 -18.49
CA ILE A 240 9.28 8.07 -17.49
C ILE A 240 7.93 8.24 -18.19
N PHE A 241 7.06 7.24 -18.07
CA PHE A 241 5.73 7.24 -18.66
C PHE A 241 4.70 7.22 -17.53
N VAL A 242 4.08 8.37 -17.27
CA VAL A 242 3.07 8.51 -16.22
C VAL A 242 1.68 8.57 -16.84
N VAL A 243 0.74 7.84 -16.25
CA VAL A 243 -0.68 7.91 -16.59
C VAL A 243 -1.44 8.36 -15.36
N GLY A 244 -2.26 9.39 -15.51
CA GLY A 244 -3.04 9.90 -14.39
C GLY A 244 -4.21 10.78 -14.81
N ASP A 245 -5.05 11.10 -13.83
CA ASP A 245 -6.14 12.05 -13.97
C ASP A 245 -6.27 12.87 -12.70
N GLU A 246 -5.97 14.17 -12.76
CA GLU A 246 -6.07 15.03 -11.58
C GLU A 246 -7.51 15.12 -11.03
N ASP A 247 -8.54 14.85 -11.86
CA ASP A 247 -9.94 14.83 -11.43
C ASP A 247 -10.30 13.58 -10.59
N GLN A 248 -9.40 12.58 -10.53
CA GLN A 248 -9.60 11.32 -9.79
C GLN A 248 -8.71 11.21 -8.54
N GLY A 249 -7.96 12.26 -8.19
CA GLY A 249 -7.12 12.29 -6.99
C GLY A 249 -7.94 12.34 -5.71
N ILE A 250 -8.21 11.18 -5.10
CA ILE A 250 -9.07 11.08 -3.90
C ILE A 250 -8.30 10.73 -2.62
N TYR A 251 -6.99 10.49 -2.70
CA TYR A 251 -6.16 10.07 -1.57
C TYR A 251 -5.37 11.20 -0.90
N ALA A 252 -5.79 12.47 -1.02
CA ALA A 252 -5.12 13.61 -0.40
C ALA A 252 -4.93 13.45 1.12
N PHE A 253 -5.90 12.81 1.80
CA PHE A 253 -5.81 12.50 3.23
C PHE A 253 -4.75 11.45 3.60
N ARG A 254 -4.14 10.79 2.61
CA ARG A 254 -3.00 9.86 2.74
C ARG A 254 -1.70 10.46 2.19
N GLY A 255 -1.64 11.78 2.01
CA GLY A 255 -0.47 12.48 1.48
C GLY A 255 -0.33 12.43 -0.04
N ALA A 256 -1.32 11.93 -0.78
CA ALA A 256 -1.30 12.07 -2.24
C ALA A 256 -1.38 13.54 -2.63
N ASP A 257 -0.54 13.94 -3.57
CA ASP A 257 -0.44 15.33 -4.02
C ASP A 257 -0.73 15.43 -5.51
N TYR A 258 -1.93 15.94 -5.85
CA TYR A 258 -2.29 16.19 -7.25
C TYR A 258 -1.32 17.18 -7.92
N ARG A 259 -0.60 18.00 -7.13
CA ARG A 259 0.45 18.89 -7.64
C ARG A 259 1.61 18.11 -8.22
N ASN A 260 1.78 16.81 -7.97
CA ASN A 260 2.79 15.98 -8.64
C ASN A 260 2.62 15.95 -10.16
N VAL A 261 1.39 16.01 -10.67
CA VAL A 261 1.13 16.14 -12.11
C VAL A 261 1.65 17.48 -12.64
N LEU A 262 1.43 18.56 -11.88
CA LEU A 262 1.92 19.90 -12.22
C LEU A 262 3.45 19.99 -12.08
N GLN A 263 4.01 19.35 -11.05
CA GLN A 263 5.44 19.31 -10.78
C GLN A 263 6.16 18.50 -11.86
N PHE A 264 5.60 17.38 -12.32
CA PHE A 264 6.14 16.62 -13.43
C PHE A 264 6.30 17.47 -14.70
N ARG A 265 5.32 18.34 -15.00
CA ARG A 265 5.44 19.27 -16.15
C ARG A 265 6.52 20.33 -15.96
N LYS A 266 6.82 20.72 -14.72
CA LYS A 266 7.91 21.66 -14.42
C LYS A 266 9.28 20.99 -14.48
N ASP A 267 9.38 19.77 -13.94
CA ASP A 267 10.63 19.01 -13.87
C ASP A 267 11.01 18.41 -15.23
N TYR A 268 10.01 18.12 -16.07
CA TYR A 268 10.17 17.59 -17.43
C TYR A 268 9.46 18.51 -18.44
N PRO A 269 9.99 19.72 -18.71
CA PRO A 269 9.37 20.66 -19.65
C PRO A 269 9.30 20.14 -21.08
N GLN A 270 10.18 19.19 -21.44
CA GLN A 270 10.18 18.48 -22.72
C GLN A 270 9.18 17.32 -22.79
N ALA A 271 8.39 17.07 -21.74
CA ALA A 271 7.49 15.92 -21.70
C ALA A 271 6.43 15.98 -22.79
N GLN A 272 6.26 14.87 -23.52
CA GLN A 272 5.13 14.72 -24.43
C GLN A 272 3.85 14.54 -23.61
N VAL A 273 2.86 15.41 -23.84
CA VAL A 273 1.56 15.33 -23.17
C VAL A 273 0.52 14.77 -24.13
N VAL A 274 -0.10 13.64 -23.77
CA VAL A 274 -1.18 13.02 -24.55
C VAL A 274 -2.46 13.00 -23.72
N VAL A 275 -3.53 13.60 -24.25
CA VAL A 275 -4.84 13.64 -23.57
C VAL A 275 -5.78 12.58 -24.15
N LEU A 276 -6.35 11.73 -23.29
CA LEU A 276 -7.33 10.71 -23.66
C LEU A 276 -8.74 11.14 -23.23
N GLU A 277 -9.57 11.53 -24.21
CA GLU A 277 -10.91 12.07 -23.97
C GLU A 277 -12.04 11.08 -24.27
N GLN A 278 -11.80 10.11 -25.14
CA GLN A 278 -12.81 9.12 -25.51
C GLN A 278 -13.02 8.09 -24.40
N ASN A 279 -14.24 8.00 -23.87
CA ASN A 279 -14.67 7.07 -22.83
C ASN A 279 -15.34 5.83 -23.44
N TYR A 280 -14.93 4.65 -22.96
CA TYR A 280 -15.42 3.35 -23.41
C TYR A 280 -16.32 2.64 -22.37
N ARG A 281 -16.59 3.27 -21.22
CA ARG A 281 -17.24 2.66 -20.05
C ARG A 281 -18.67 3.14 -19.81
N SER A 282 -18.97 4.40 -20.08
CA SER A 282 -20.21 5.07 -19.70
C SER A 282 -20.93 5.59 -20.95
N THR A 283 -22.22 5.90 -20.82
CA THR A 283 -22.99 6.60 -21.87
C THR A 283 -22.80 8.11 -21.74
N GLN A 284 -23.15 8.86 -22.80
CA GLN A 284 -22.99 10.32 -22.80
C GLN A 284 -23.77 11.00 -21.66
N LEU A 285 -24.98 10.52 -21.34
CA LEU A 285 -25.78 11.04 -20.23
C LEU A 285 -25.06 10.97 -18.86
N ILE A 286 -24.33 9.88 -18.60
CA ILE A 286 -23.55 9.73 -17.37
C ILE A 286 -22.32 10.66 -17.41
N LEU A 287 -21.67 10.80 -18.58
CA LEU A 287 -20.53 11.68 -18.75
C LEU A 287 -20.91 13.15 -18.56
N ASP A 288 -22.06 13.57 -19.09
CA ASP A 288 -22.58 14.93 -18.95
C ASP A 288 -22.90 15.25 -17.49
N ALA A 289 -23.52 14.31 -16.76
CA ALA A 289 -23.75 14.45 -15.32
C ALA A 289 -22.44 14.57 -14.53
N ALA A 290 -21.45 13.71 -14.81
CA ALA A 290 -20.13 13.78 -14.18
C ALA A 290 -19.42 15.10 -14.50
N ARG A 291 -19.52 15.57 -15.76
CA ARG A 291 -18.95 16.84 -16.22
C ARG A 291 -19.56 18.04 -15.50
N ALA A 292 -20.89 18.08 -15.37
CA ALA A 292 -21.60 19.16 -14.67
C ALA A 292 -21.20 19.28 -13.19
N VAL A 293 -20.72 18.19 -12.57
CA VAL A 293 -20.17 18.20 -11.22
C VAL A 293 -18.71 18.68 -11.21
N ILE A 294 -17.84 18.09 -12.04
CA ILE A 294 -16.40 18.37 -12.00
C ILE A 294 -16.00 19.73 -12.56
N ASP A 295 -16.78 20.30 -13.48
CA ASP A 295 -16.51 21.62 -14.08
C ASP A 295 -16.59 22.77 -13.06
N LYS A 296 -17.06 22.50 -11.83
CA LYS A 296 -17.04 23.45 -10.70
C LYS A 296 -15.66 23.59 -10.04
N ASN A 297 -14.71 22.67 -10.30
CA ASN A 297 -13.37 22.71 -9.71
C ASN A 297 -12.44 23.66 -10.48
N GLN A 298 -11.66 24.47 -9.75
CA GLN A 298 -10.84 25.56 -10.34
C GLN A 298 -9.45 25.13 -10.84
N HIS A 299 -8.85 24.07 -10.29
CA HIS A 299 -7.46 23.67 -10.56
C HIS A 299 -7.37 22.34 -11.30
N ARG A 300 -7.86 22.30 -12.55
CA ARG A 300 -7.86 21.10 -13.40
C ARG A 300 -7.43 21.38 -14.83
N THR A 301 -6.95 20.37 -15.54
CA THR A 301 -6.83 20.39 -17.00
C THR A 301 -8.22 20.16 -17.58
N PRO A 302 -8.78 21.10 -18.37
CA PRO A 302 -10.06 20.88 -19.04
C PRO A 302 -10.00 19.66 -19.96
N LYS A 303 -11.00 18.77 -19.87
CA LYS A 303 -11.11 17.54 -20.65
C LYS A 303 -12.54 17.41 -21.16
N ALA A 304 -12.72 17.26 -22.47
CA ALA A 304 -14.04 17.11 -23.09
C ALA A 304 -14.35 15.62 -23.30
N LEU A 305 -14.71 14.92 -22.22
CA LEU A 305 -14.99 13.48 -22.30
C LEU A 305 -16.20 13.21 -23.20
N PHE A 306 -16.04 12.28 -24.15
CA PHE A 306 -17.10 11.87 -25.08
C PHE A 306 -17.13 10.35 -25.24
N THR A 307 -18.23 9.79 -25.76
CA THR A 307 -18.34 8.35 -26.03
C THR A 307 -19.11 8.06 -27.32
N ASP A 308 -18.74 6.98 -28.00
CA ASP A 308 -19.50 6.46 -29.17
C ASP A 308 -20.65 5.52 -28.76
N ARG A 309 -20.83 5.29 -27.45
CA ARG A 309 -21.92 4.46 -26.94
C ARG A 309 -23.25 5.19 -27.12
N ALA A 310 -24.15 4.59 -27.90
CA ALA A 310 -25.49 5.08 -28.10
C ALA A 310 -26.40 4.80 -26.88
N GLY A 311 -27.37 5.70 -26.65
CA GLY A 311 -28.41 5.56 -25.64
C GLY A 311 -27.95 5.81 -24.21
N GLY A 312 -28.61 5.14 -23.26
CA GLY A 312 -28.37 5.26 -21.82
C GLY A 312 -29.62 5.68 -21.05
N ALA A 313 -29.72 5.21 -19.81
CA ALA A 313 -30.74 5.65 -18.88
C ALA A 313 -30.39 7.03 -18.31
N LEU A 314 -31.42 7.82 -17.97
CA LEU A 314 -31.24 9.07 -17.24
C LEU A 314 -30.73 8.78 -15.83
N VAL A 315 -29.82 9.64 -15.34
CA VAL A 315 -29.41 9.61 -13.94
C VAL A 315 -30.62 9.94 -13.07
N THR A 316 -30.98 9.04 -12.17
CA THR A 316 -32.14 9.17 -11.29
C THR A 316 -31.69 9.53 -9.88
N ILE A 317 -32.38 10.49 -9.26
CA ILE A 317 -32.18 10.87 -7.86
C ILE A 317 -33.44 10.47 -7.10
N TYR A 318 -33.27 9.71 -6.02
CA TYR A 318 -34.34 9.33 -5.11
C TYR A 318 -34.05 9.90 -3.72
N GLN A 319 -35.04 10.55 -3.12
CA GLN A 319 -34.95 11.03 -1.75
C GLN A 319 -35.84 10.14 -0.87
N ALA A 320 -35.21 9.33 -0.02
CA ALA A 320 -35.89 8.51 0.97
C ALA A 320 -36.19 9.32 2.25
N TYR A 321 -37.18 8.89 3.04
CA TYR A 321 -37.48 9.46 4.35
C TYR A 321 -36.42 9.09 5.40
N ASN A 322 -35.85 7.88 5.31
CA ASN A 322 -34.78 7.41 6.19
C ASN A 322 -33.86 6.39 5.48
N ASP A 323 -32.82 5.95 6.18
CA ASP A 323 -31.82 4.99 5.70
C ASP A 323 -32.38 3.58 5.45
N VAL A 324 -33.37 3.16 6.23
CA VAL A 324 -34.07 1.89 6.04
C VAL A 324 -34.82 1.88 4.71
N GLU A 325 -35.57 2.95 4.43
CA GLU A 325 -36.32 3.12 3.18
C GLU A 325 -35.36 3.25 1.97
N GLU A 326 -34.24 3.95 2.12
CA GLU A 326 -33.20 3.99 1.09
C GLU A 326 -32.72 2.57 0.75
N GLY A 327 -32.46 1.74 1.76
CA GLY A 327 -32.04 0.35 1.56
C GLY A 327 -33.10 -0.50 0.86
N ASP A 328 -34.36 -0.39 1.28
CA ASP A 328 -35.47 -1.11 0.68
C ASP A 328 -35.72 -0.66 -0.77
N PHE A 329 -35.59 0.64 -1.05
CA PHE A 329 -35.67 1.18 -2.41
C PHE A 329 -34.57 0.60 -3.31
N VAL A 330 -33.32 0.61 -2.86
CA VAL A 330 -32.18 0.06 -3.63
C VAL A 330 -32.38 -1.44 -3.89
N ALA A 331 -32.75 -2.22 -2.86
CA ALA A 331 -33.02 -3.65 -3.00
C ALA A 331 -34.15 -3.91 -4.01
N GLY A 332 -35.23 -3.12 -3.94
CA GLY A 332 -36.36 -3.18 -4.86
C GLY A 332 -35.97 -2.86 -6.31
N GLN A 333 -35.14 -1.83 -6.54
CA GLN A 333 -34.66 -1.50 -7.89
C GLN A 333 -33.78 -2.61 -8.47
N ILE A 334 -32.84 -3.16 -7.68
CA ILE A 334 -31.98 -4.27 -8.12
C ILE A 334 -32.84 -5.46 -8.53
N ALA A 335 -33.80 -5.88 -7.67
CA ALA A 335 -34.69 -7.00 -7.97
C ALA A 335 -35.52 -6.75 -9.24
N ARG A 336 -36.07 -5.55 -9.40
CA ARG A 336 -36.85 -5.14 -10.57
C ARG A 336 -36.02 -5.17 -11.87
N MET A 337 -34.83 -4.56 -11.86
CA MET A 337 -33.95 -4.53 -13.04
C MET A 337 -33.47 -5.93 -13.39
N ARG A 338 -33.13 -6.76 -12.40
CA ARG A 338 -32.78 -8.16 -12.60
C ARG A 338 -33.90 -8.94 -13.29
N GLN A 339 -35.15 -8.77 -12.83
CA GLN A 339 -36.30 -9.48 -13.38
C GLN A 339 -36.66 -9.01 -14.80
N ARG A 340 -36.58 -7.70 -15.07
CA ARG A 340 -37.02 -7.12 -16.36
C ARG A 340 -35.94 -7.17 -17.44
N GLU A 341 -34.69 -6.96 -17.06
CA GLU A 341 -33.57 -6.79 -17.99
C GLU A 341 -32.63 -8.00 -18.01
N GLY A 342 -32.87 -9.00 -17.16
CA GLY A 342 -32.08 -10.24 -17.12
C GLY A 342 -30.65 -10.04 -16.57
N LEU A 343 -30.41 -8.95 -15.83
CA LEU A 343 -29.12 -8.66 -15.22
C LEU A 343 -28.75 -9.70 -14.15
N LYS A 344 -27.46 -9.78 -13.82
CA LYS A 344 -26.92 -10.63 -12.76
C LYS A 344 -26.69 -9.79 -11.49
N TRP A 345 -26.63 -10.45 -10.33
CA TRP A 345 -26.28 -9.77 -9.07
C TRP A 345 -24.94 -9.03 -9.15
N SER A 346 -23.99 -9.58 -9.91
CA SER A 346 -22.66 -8.99 -10.13
C SER A 346 -22.66 -7.71 -10.98
N ASP A 347 -23.77 -7.38 -11.64
CA ASP A 347 -23.87 -6.19 -12.50
C ASP A 347 -24.22 -4.94 -11.68
N PHE A 348 -24.51 -5.10 -10.38
CA PHE A 348 -24.85 -4.03 -9.47
C PHE A 348 -23.71 -3.76 -8.48
N ALA A 349 -23.46 -2.47 -8.23
CA ALA A 349 -22.56 -2.01 -7.19
C ALA A 349 -23.23 -0.89 -6.39
N VAL A 350 -23.19 -0.98 -5.06
CA VAL A 350 -23.64 0.08 -4.16
C VAL A 350 -22.41 0.75 -3.58
N MET A 351 -22.29 2.06 -3.80
CA MET A 351 -21.17 2.87 -3.33
C MET A 351 -21.67 3.87 -2.28
N TYR A 352 -20.94 3.99 -1.19
CA TYR A 352 -21.27 4.86 -0.06
C TYR A 352 -20.03 5.61 0.42
N ARG A 353 -20.22 6.71 1.16
CA ARG A 353 -19.13 7.60 1.59
C ARG A 353 -18.34 7.04 2.76
N THR A 354 -19.01 6.34 3.68
CA THR A 354 -18.43 5.78 4.91
C THR A 354 -18.92 4.35 5.14
N ASN A 355 -18.09 3.50 5.76
CA ASN A 355 -18.44 2.10 6.01
C ASN A 355 -19.66 1.92 6.91
N ALA A 356 -19.98 2.89 7.77
CA ALA A 356 -21.18 2.84 8.61
C ALA A 356 -22.49 2.77 7.78
N GLN A 357 -22.49 3.31 6.56
CA GLN A 357 -23.65 3.28 5.66
C GLN A 357 -23.90 1.90 5.03
N SER A 358 -22.99 0.94 5.20
CA SER A 358 -23.21 -0.43 4.72
C SER A 358 -24.34 -1.14 5.48
N GLN A 359 -24.45 -0.89 6.79
CA GLN A 359 -25.38 -1.59 7.67
C GLN A 359 -26.86 -1.55 7.21
N PRO A 360 -27.48 -0.40 6.88
CA PRO A 360 -28.86 -0.37 6.39
C PRO A 360 -29.02 -1.11 5.05
N MET A 361 -28.03 -1.04 4.16
CA MET A 361 -28.03 -1.74 2.87
C MET A 361 -27.94 -3.26 3.06
N GLU A 362 -27.04 -3.72 3.91
CA GLU A 362 -26.88 -5.14 4.24
C GLU A 362 -28.17 -5.72 4.84
N ALA A 363 -28.80 -4.98 5.76
CA ALA A 363 -30.06 -5.39 6.37
C ALA A 363 -31.19 -5.53 5.33
N ALA A 364 -31.30 -4.58 4.39
CA ALA A 364 -32.28 -4.63 3.30
C ALA A 364 -32.02 -5.82 2.36
N PHE A 365 -30.75 -6.07 1.99
CA PHE A 365 -30.38 -7.21 1.15
C PHE A 365 -30.65 -8.56 1.80
N VAL A 366 -30.36 -8.70 3.10
CA VAL A 366 -30.70 -9.90 3.87
C VAL A 366 -32.21 -10.13 3.89
N ARG A 367 -33.02 -9.09 4.19
CA ARG A 367 -34.50 -9.20 4.16
C ARG A 367 -35.04 -9.60 2.79
N ALA A 368 -34.45 -9.06 1.72
CA ALA A 368 -34.86 -9.33 0.34
C ALA A 368 -34.26 -10.61 -0.25
N GLY A 369 -33.43 -11.35 0.50
CA GLY A 369 -32.75 -12.56 0.01
C GLY A 369 -31.74 -12.28 -1.12
N ILE A 370 -31.20 -11.06 -1.19
CA ILE A 370 -30.24 -10.64 -2.21
C ILE A 370 -28.82 -11.03 -1.75
N PRO A 371 -28.09 -11.86 -2.50
CA PRO A 371 -26.70 -12.16 -2.18
C PRO A 371 -25.84 -10.92 -2.43
N TYR A 372 -24.98 -10.59 -1.46
CA TYR A 372 -24.08 -9.44 -1.56
C TYR A 372 -22.67 -9.80 -1.11
N ARG A 373 -21.71 -8.97 -1.50
CA ARG A 373 -20.32 -9.06 -1.05
C ARG A 373 -19.86 -7.70 -0.56
N LEU A 374 -19.54 -7.60 0.73
CA LEU A 374 -18.96 -6.40 1.31
C LEU A 374 -17.47 -6.31 0.97
N ILE A 375 -17.05 -5.24 0.30
CA ILE A 375 -15.63 -4.96 0.02
C ILE A 375 -15.07 -4.12 1.18
N GLY A 376 -14.04 -4.61 1.87
CA GLY A 376 -13.40 -3.89 2.97
C GLY A 376 -14.02 -4.12 4.36
N GLY A 377 -14.79 -5.19 4.56
CA GLY A 377 -15.23 -5.66 5.89
C GLY A 377 -14.07 -6.15 6.78
N VAL A 378 -14.37 -6.83 7.89
CA VAL A 378 -13.33 -7.39 8.79
C VAL A 378 -12.45 -8.37 8.00
N GLY A 379 -11.26 -7.90 7.63
CA GLY A 379 -10.32 -8.66 6.80
C GLY A 379 -9.91 -9.97 7.48
N PHE A 380 -9.67 -11.01 6.69
CA PHE A 380 -9.23 -12.32 7.18
C PHE A 380 -8.01 -12.21 8.13
N TYR A 381 -7.00 -11.43 7.74
CA TYR A 381 -5.80 -11.17 8.55
C TYR A 381 -6.02 -10.29 9.78
N LYS A 382 -7.21 -9.71 9.97
CA LYS A 382 -7.56 -8.97 11.19
C LYS A 382 -8.19 -9.85 12.26
N ARG A 383 -8.57 -11.10 11.92
CA ARG A 383 -9.12 -12.06 12.87
C ARG A 383 -8.08 -12.41 13.93
N ARG A 384 -8.53 -12.55 15.18
CA ARG A 384 -7.65 -12.74 16.33
C ARG A 384 -6.77 -13.98 16.16
N GLU A 385 -7.39 -15.10 15.83
CA GLU A 385 -6.73 -16.39 15.63
C GLU A 385 -5.69 -16.36 14.50
N VAL A 386 -6.00 -15.69 13.39
CA VAL A 386 -5.05 -15.53 12.27
C VAL A 386 -3.87 -14.67 12.69
N ARG A 387 -4.11 -13.59 13.44
CA ARG A 387 -3.05 -12.70 13.94
C ARG A 387 -2.16 -13.36 14.98
N ASP A 388 -2.74 -14.14 15.88
CA ASP A 388 -1.98 -14.87 16.89
C ASP A 388 -1.03 -15.86 16.22
N LEU A 389 -1.50 -16.60 15.20
CA LEU A 389 -0.64 -17.47 14.39
C LEU A 389 0.43 -16.69 13.61
N MET A 390 0.07 -15.57 12.98
CA MET A 390 1.02 -14.73 12.25
C MET A 390 2.12 -14.19 13.16
N ALA A 391 1.80 -13.80 14.39
CA ALA A 391 2.77 -13.33 15.37
C ALA A 391 3.75 -14.44 15.80
N TYR A 392 3.28 -15.69 15.94
CA TYR A 392 4.18 -16.83 16.12
C TYR A 392 5.15 -17.00 14.94
N LEU A 393 4.64 -16.99 13.70
CA LEU A 393 5.46 -17.12 12.49
C LEU A 393 6.47 -15.97 12.35
N ARG A 394 6.06 -14.75 12.71
CA ARG A 394 6.95 -13.57 12.73
C ARG A 394 8.07 -13.73 13.76
N LEU A 395 7.79 -14.23 14.97
CA LEU A 395 8.83 -14.49 15.98
C LEU A 395 9.80 -15.60 15.58
N ILE A 396 9.31 -16.63 14.89
CA ILE A 396 10.17 -17.68 14.35
C ILE A 396 11.11 -17.09 13.29
N HIS A 397 10.59 -16.23 12.41
CA HIS A 397 11.38 -15.57 11.37
C HIS A 397 12.32 -14.48 11.91
N ASN A 398 11.85 -13.68 12.87
CA ASN A 398 12.55 -12.57 13.50
C ASN A 398 12.32 -12.61 15.03
N PRO A 399 13.25 -13.18 15.80
CA PRO A 399 13.11 -13.31 17.26
C PRO A 399 13.19 -11.98 18.01
N ASN A 400 13.54 -10.88 17.34
CA ASN A 400 13.57 -9.54 17.93
C ASN A 400 12.22 -8.79 17.83
N ASP A 401 11.18 -9.40 17.26
CA ASP A 401 9.84 -8.80 17.17
C ASP A 401 9.13 -8.75 18.52
N SER A 402 9.37 -7.68 19.28
CA SER A 402 8.74 -7.42 20.57
C SER A 402 7.22 -7.25 20.48
N VAL A 403 6.68 -6.78 19.35
CA VAL A 403 5.23 -6.59 19.16
C VAL A 403 4.54 -7.96 19.09
N SER A 404 5.06 -8.85 18.26
CA SER A 404 4.57 -10.23 18.19
C SER A 404 4.80 -10.98 19.49
N PHE A 405 5.95 -10.81 20.16
CA PHE A 405 6.23 -11.42 21.46
C PHE A 405 5.17 -11.05 22.49
N ASN A 406 4.92 -9.76 22.69
CA ASN A 406 3.94 -9.28 23.66
C ASN A 406 2.53 -9.79 23.34
N ARG A 407 2.22 -10.03 22.06
CA ARG A 407 0.94 -10.61 21.63
C ARG A 407 0.79 -12.08 22.03
N VAL A 408 1.79 -12.91 21.80
CA VAL A 408 1.63 -14.38 21.86
C VAL A 408 2.31 -15.07 23.04
N VAL A 409 3.15 -14.36 23.79
CA VAL A 409 3.85 -14.92 24.96
C VAL A 409 2.88 -15.58 25.95
N ASN A 410 1.68 -15.03 26.14
CA ASN A 410 0.65 -15.59 27.01
C ASN A 410 -0.59 -16.13 26.24
N VAL A 411 -0.44 -16.47 24.95
CA VAL A 411 -1.50 -17.09 24.14
C VAL A 411 -0.98 -18.40 23.54
N PRO A 412 -1.47 -19.58 23.93
CA PRO A 412 -2.41 -19.84 25.04
C PRO A 412 -1.85 -19.43 26.41
N GLY A 413 -2.72 -19.36 27.43
CA GLY A 413 -2.35 -18.85 28.76
C GLY A 413 -1.20 -19.62 29.43
N ARG A 414 -0.07 -18.94 29.65
CA ARG A 414 1.15 -19.45 30.31
C ARG A 414 1.35 -18.91 31.73
N GLY A 415 0.43 -18.08 32.21
CA GLY A 415 0.56 -17.43 33.53
C GLY A 415 1.54 -16.27 33.54
N ILE A 416 1.90 -15.74 32.37
CA ILE A 416 2.79 -14.59 32.20
C ILE A 416 1.90 -13.34 32.22
N GLY A 417 2.02 -12.55 33.29
CA GLY A 417 1.29 -11.29 33.46
C GLY A 417 2.17 -10.07 33.20
N THR A 418 1.57 -8.88 33.30
CA THR A 418 2.26 -7.59 33.04
C THR A 418 3.52 -7.42 33.87
N LYS A 419 3.48 -7.70 35.18
CA LYS A 419 4.66 -7.59 36.07
C LYS A 419 5.80 -8.53 35.67
N SER A 420 5.49 -9.72 35.17
CA SER A 420 6.50 -10.67 34.72
C SER A 420 7.19 -10.18 33.45
N LEU A 421 6.43 -9.58 32.53
CA LEU A 421 6.97 -8.95 31.32
C LEU A 421 7.81 -7.71 31.64
N GLU A 422 7.36 -6.88 32.58
CA GLU A 422 8.14 -5.72 33.06
C GLU A 422 9.49 -6.14 33.64
N GLN A 423 9.52 -7.20 34.46
CA GLN A 423 10.77 -7.74 35.02
C GLN A 423 11.70 -8.30 33.94
N PHE A 424 11.15 -9.02 32.96
CA PHE A 424 11.91 -9.53 31.82
C PHE A 424 12.49 -8.37 30.98
N ASN A 425 11.68 -7.38 30.60
CA ASN A 425 12.13 -6.23 29.83
C ASN A 425 13.15 -5.36 30.59
N ALA A 426 12.96 -5.20 31.91
CA ALA A 426 13.93 -4.49 32.75
C ALA A 426 15.30 -5.21 32.77
N TRP A 427 15.29 -6.54 32.77
CA TRP A 427 16.51 -7.34 32.64
C TRP A 427 17.18 -7.16 31.27
N LEU A 428 16.42 -7.26 30.17
CA LEU A 428 16.94 -7.01 28.82
C LEU A 428 17.61 -5.64 28.71
N ASN A 429 16.93 -4.59 29.21
CA ASN A 429 17.43 -3.22 29.17
C ASN A 429 18.70 -3.02 30.03
N ARG A 430 18.72 -3.59 31.25
CA ARG A 430 19.86 -3.50 32.17
C ARG A 430 21.12 -4.13 31.57
N ASP A 431 20.96 -5.31 30.97
CA ASP A 431 22.08 -6.11 30.46
C ASP A 431 22.35 -5.83 28.96
N ARG A 432 21.58 -4.89 28.36
CA ARG A 432 21.64 -4.50 26.93
C ARG A 432 21.49 -5.68 25.99
N LEU A 433 20.61 -6.61 26.34
CA LEU A 433 20.29 -7.79 25.55
C LEU A 433 19.15 -7.47 24.59
N THR A 434 19.25 -8.01 23.38
CA THR A 434 18.12 -8.11 22.47
C THR A 434 17.09 -9.12 23.00
N LEU A 435 15.86 -9.04 22.49
CA LEU A 435 14.82 -10.00 22.85
C LEU A 435 15.23 -11.44 22.49
N ALA A 436 15.88 -11.62 21.34
CA ALA A 436 16.39 -12.92 20.90
C ALA A 436 17.41 -13.50 21.89
N GLU A 437 18.44 -12.73 22.25
CA GLU A 437 19.46 -13.14 23.23
C GLU A 437 18.84 -13.46 24.59
N GLY A 438 17.86 -12.66 25.01
CA GLY A 438 17.11 -12.88 26.24
C GLY A 438 16.32 -14.19 26.24
N LEU A 439 15.59 -14.46 25.15
CA LEU A 439 14.85 -15.71 24.99
C LEU A 439 15.79 -16.92 24.93
N ASP A 440 16.91 -16.82 24.23
CA ASP A 440 17.89 -17.91 24.14
C ASP A 440 18.53 -18.20 25.51
N ALA A 441 18.89 -17.16 26.27
CA ALA A 441 19.40 -17.33 27.63
C ALA A 441 18.37 -17.97 28.57
N VAL A 442 17.08 -17.61 28.43
CA VAL A 442 16.00 -18.26 29.18
C VAL A 442 15.82 -19.73 28.77
N ALA A 443 15.81 -20.03 27.46
CA ALA A 443 15.68 -21.38 26.93
C ALA A 443 16.83 -22.30 27.38
N ASN A 444 18.04 -21.75 27.49
CA ASN A 444 19.25 -22.47 27.90
C ASN A 444 19.48 -22.50 29.42
N GLY A 445 18.62 -21.83 30.21
CA GLY A 445 18.77 -21.75 31.66
C GLY A 445 19.96 -20.91 32.13
N THR A 446 20.49 -20.03 31.27
CA THR A 446 21.63 -19.14 31.57
C THR A 446 21.21 -17.72 31.90
N ALA A 447 19.90 -17.43 31.91
CA ALA A 447 19.36 -16.10 32.21
C ALA A 447 19.75 -15.62 33.62
N ALA A 448 20.34 -14.43 33.71
CA ALA A 448 20.79 -13.80 34.96
C ALA A 448 19.66 -13.10 35.75
N PHE A 449 18.42 -13.55 35.56
CA PHE A 449 17.24 -13.10 36.30
C PHE A 449 16.32 -14.30 36.59
N THR A 450 15.41 -14.16 37.55
CA THR A 450 14.51 -15.24 37.93
C THR A 450 13.07 -14.75 38.03
N LEU A 451 12.19 -15.38 37.26
CA LEU A 451 10.74 -15.34 37.50
C LEU A 451 10.33 -16.56 38.33
N SER A 452 9.58 -16.35 39.40
CA SER A 452 9.11 -17.44 40.25
C SER A 452 7.79 -18.05 39.76
N GLY A 453 7.53 -19.29 40.18
CA GLY A 453 6.25 -19.97 39.99
C GLY A 453 5.86 -20.20 38.52
N LYS A 454 4.56 -20.12 38.24
CA LYS A 454 3.98 -20.45 36.93
C LYS A 454 4.51 -19.55 35.80
N ALA A 455 4.80 -18.28 36.09
CA ALA A 455 5.27 -17.33 35.09
C ALA A 455 6.69 -17.66 34.57
N GLY A 456 7.60 -18.07 35.48
CA GLY A 456 8.96 -18.45 35.08
C GLY A 456 8.99 -19.71 34.24
N LYS A 457 8.29 -20.76 34.68
CA LYS A 457 8.13 -21.98 33.88
C LYS A 457 7.46 -21.68 32.53
N GLY A 458 6.40 -20.88 32.53
CA GLY A 458 5.71 -20.50 31.30
C GLY A 458 6.60 -19.75 30.29
N LEU A 459 7.47 -18.86 30.76
CA LEU A 459 8.41 -18.14 29.89
C LEU A 459 9.50 -19.06 29.36
N GLN A 460 10.02 -19.97 30.20
CA GLN A 460 11.00 -20.97 29.79
C GLN A 460 10.42 -21.93 28.75
N ASP A 461 9.24 -22.49 28.99
CA ASP A 461 8.54 -23.38 28.06
C ASP A 461 8.29 -22.68 26.71
N PHE A 462 7.94 -21.40 26.73
CA PHE A 462 7.75 -20.59 25.52
C PHE A 462 9.07 -20.36 24.76
N ALA A 463 10.15 -20.03 25.46
CA ALA A 463 11.45 -19.79 24.86
C ALA A 463 12.02 -21.07 24.22
N VAL A 464 11.89 -22.22 24.91
CA VAL A 464 12.27 -23.54 24.38
C VAL A 464 11.45 -23.87 23.13
N LEU A 465 10.12 -23.67 23.16
CA LEU A 465 9.27 -23.88 21.99
C LEU A 465 9.74 -23.06 20.78
N LEU A 466 10.03 -21.76 20.98
CA LEU A 466 10.51 -20.92 19.88
C LEU A 466 11.85 -21.39 19.34
N ARG A 467 12.81 -21.72 20.20
CA ARG A 467 14.12 -22.25 19.81
C ARG A 467 13.98 -23.53 18.98
N ASP A 468 13.17 -24.47 19.45
CA ASP A 468 13.01 -25.77 18.80
C ASP A 468 12.30 -25.63 17.44
N VAL A 469 11.29 -24.76 17.33
CA VAL A 469 10.60 -24.50 16.05
C VAL A 469 11.48 -23.71 15.08
N ARG A 470 12.34 -22.80 15.57
CA ARG A 470 13.34 -22.12 14.74
C ARG A 470 14.36 -23.10 14.16
N ALA A 471 14.87 -24.01 14.99
CA ALA A 471 15.77 -25.07 14.53
C ALA A 471 15.10 -25.97 13.47
N LEU A 472 13.81 -26.27 13.61
CA LEU A 472 13.04 -27.00 12.59
C LEU A 472 12.92 -26.21 11.27
N ALA A 473 12.68 -24.90 11.34
CA ALA A 473 12.58 -24.04 10.17
C ALA A 473 13.93 -23.92 9.43
N GLU A 474 15.04 -23.83 10.17
CA GLU A 474 16.41 -23.78 9.64
C GLU A 474 16.85 -25.12 9.03
N ALA A 475 16.42 -26.24 9.63
CA ALA A 475 16.70 -27.58 9.12
C ALA A 475 16.00 -27.88 7.79
N GLY A 476 15.06 -27.04 7.36
CA GLY A 476 14.48 -27.10 6.01
C GLY A 476 13.76 -28.41 5.72
N ASN A 477 13.13 -29.04 6.73
CA ASN A 477 12.27 -30.20 6.47
C ASN A 477 11.05 -29.72 5.66
N ASP A 478 11.18 -29.79 4.34
CA ASP A 478 10.07 -29.79 3.42
C ASP A 478 9.07 -30.83 3.94
N LEU A 479 7.88 -30.35 4.29
CA LEU A 479 6.71 -31.21 4.42
C LEU A 479 6.47 -31.81 3.04
N THR A 480 7.05 -32.99 2.83
CA THR A 480 6.86 -33.84 1.66
C THR A 480 5.47 -34.47 1.69
#